data_AF-A0A3Q0CHI6-F1
#
_entry.id   AF-A0A3Q0CHI6-F1
#
_cell.length_a   1.000
_cell.length_b   1.000
_cell.length_c   1.000
_cell.angle_alpha   90.00
_cell.angle_beta   90.00
_cell.angle_gamma   90.00
#
_symmetry.space_group_name_H-M   'P 1'
#
loop_
_entity.id
_entity.type
_entity.pdbx_description
1 polymer ?
#
loop_
_entity_poly.entity_id
_entity_poly.type
_entity_poly.pdbx_seq_one_letter_code
_entity_poly.pdbx_strand_id
1 'polypeptide(L)'
;MRNAESVLPQSKILREDKNHNMYVAGCTEVEVKSTEEAFEVFWRGQKKRRIANTHLNRESSRSHSVFSIKLVQAPLDADGDNVLQEKEQITISQLSLVDLAGSERTNRTKAEGSRLREAGNINQSLMTLRTCMEVLRENQTYGTNK
;
A
#
# COMPACT_ATOMS: atom_id res chain seq x y z
N MET A 1 5.07 -9.75 33.69
CA MET A 1 5.10 -10.04 32.25
C MET A 1 3.73 -9.68 31.69
N ARG A 2 3.61 -8.64 30.86
CA ARG A 2 2.32 -8.19 30.30
C ARG A 2 2.08 -8.97 29.00
N ASN A 3 0.97 -9.70 28.95
CA ASN A 3 0.47 -10.37 27.75
C ASN A 3 0.29 -9.33 26.65
N ALA A 4 1.06 -9.47 25.57
CA ALA A 4 0.75 -8.78 24.32
C ALA A 4 -0.49 -9.48 23.74
N GLU A 5 -1.67 -8.92 23.97
CA GLU A 5 -2.88 -9.33 23.27
C GLU A 5 -2.62 -9.24 21.76
N SER A 6 -2.71 -10.38 21.08
CA SER A 6 -2.53 -10.46 19.64
C SER A 6 -3.72 -9.79 18.96
N VAL A 7 -3.58 -8.50 18.62
CA VAL A 7 -4.55 -7.79 17.79
C VAL A 7 -4.59 -8.47 16.42
N LEU A 8 -5.71 -9.10 16.08
CA LEU A 8 -5.95 -9.64 14.75
C LEU A 8 -5.81 -8.51 13.72
N PRO A 9 -5.18 -8.76 12.55
CA PRO A 9 -5.06 -7.74 11.53
C PRO A 9 -6.45 -7.30 11.06
N GLN A 10 -6.84 -6.08 11.46
CA GLN A 10 -8.12 -5.51 11.09
C GLN A 10 -8.03 -4.98 9.65
N SER A 11 -8.90 -5.48 8.78
CA SER A 11 -9.01 -4.97 7.42
C SER A 11 -9.29 -3.46 7.45
N LYS A 12 -8.49 -2.70 6.68
CA LYS A 12 -8.72 -1.27 6.48
C LYS A 12 -9.72 -1.07 5.35
N ILE A 13 -10.55 -0.04 5.47
CA ILE A 13 -11.64 0.24 4.53
C ILE A 13 -11.14 1.17 3.43
N LEU A 14 -11.42 0.86 2.17
CA LEU A 14 -11.23 1.80 1.07
C LEU A 14 -12.36 2.82 1.06
N ARG A 15 -12.02 4.10 0.87
CA ARG A 15 -12.96 5.21 0.76
C ARG A 15 -12.60 6.08 -0.43
N GLU A 16 -13.56 6.90 -0.85
CA GLU A 16 -13.42 7.86 -1.94
C GLU A 16 -13.48 9.27 -1.35
N ASP A 17 -12.60 10.17 -1.82
CA ASP A 17 -12.62 11.58 -1.44
C ASP A 17 -13.56 12.41 -2.34
N LYS A 18 -13.62 13.73 -2.11
CA LYS A 18 -14.50 14.63 -2.89
C LYS A 18 -14.06 14.80 -4.35
N ASN A 19 -12.83 14.39 -4.67
CA ASN A 19 -12.22 14.48 -6.00
C ASN A 19 -12.23 13.10 -6.71
N HIS A 20 -13.01 12.15 -6.21
CA HIS A 20 -13.09 10.77 -6.72
C HIS A 20 -11.78 9.96 -6.60
N ASN A 21 -10.87 10.35 -5.70
CA ASN A 21 -9.67 9.56 -5.42
C ASN A 21 -9.94 8.51 -4.35
N MET A 22 -9.46 7.29 -4.60
CA MET A 22 -9.54 6.19 -3.64
C MET A 22 -8.39 6.25 -2.63
N TYR A 23 -8.70 6.07 -1.34
CA TYR A 23 -7.71 6.02 -0.25
C TYR A 23 -8.05 4.96 0.80
N VAL A 24 -7.03 4.54 1.57
CA VAL A 24 -7.18 3.58 2.67
C VAL A 24 -7.49 4.32 3.98
N ALA A 25 -8.72 4.23 4.46
CA ALA A 25 -9.15 4.90 5.69
C ALA A 25 -8.43 4.34 6.92
N GLY A 26 -7.87 5.25 7.74
CA GLY A 26 -7.13 4.88 8.94
C GLY A 26 -5.77 4.21 8.65
N CYS A 27 -5.22 4.42 7.45
CA CYS A 27 -3.80 4.18 7.19
C CYS A 27 -2.95 5.11 8.07
N THR A 28 -1.83 4.60 8.59
CA THR A 28 -0.91 5.42 9.37
C THR A 28 0.01 6.17 8.41
N GLU A 29 -0.08 7.49 8.41
CA GLU A 29 0.85 8.38 7.70
C GLU A 29 1.79 9.01 8.73
N VAL A 30 3.07 9.08 8.41
CA VAL A 30 4.12 9.57 9.32
C VAL A 30 4.90 10.62 8.56
N GLU A 31 4.84 11.86 9.02
CA GLU A 31 5.69 12.93 8.54
C GLU A 31 7.15 12.64 8.95
N VAL A 32 8.06 12.86 8.02
CA VAL A 32 9.51 12.67 8.22
C VAL A 32 10.24 13.87 7.63
N LYS A 33 11.31 14.29 8.29
CA LYS A 33 12.10 15.48 7.93
C LYS A 33 13.52 15.15 7.45
N SER A 34 13.91 13.89 7.53
CA SER A 34 15.21 13.41 7.06
C SER A 34 15.11 12.01 6.44
N THR A 35 16.17 11.63 5.74
CA THR A 35 16.34 10.28 5.19
C THR A 35 16.39 9.23 6.29
N GLU A 36 17.01 9.55 7.42
CA GLU A 36 17.16 8.65 8.57
C GLU A 36 15.79 8.32 9.18
N GLU A 37 14.95 9.35 9.41
CA GLU A 37 13.59 9.16 9.90
C GLU A 37 12.75 8.32 8.93
N ALA A 38 12.88 8.57 7.62
CA ALA A 38 12.20 7.78 6.59
C ALA A 38 12.60 6.29 6.66
N PHE A 39 13.90 5.99 6.81
CA PHE A 39 14.39 4.63 6.98
C PHE A 39 13.92 3.98 8.28
N GLU A 40 13.85 4.72 9.39
CA GLU A 40 13.29 4.20 10.65
C GLU A 40 11.83 3.77 10.49
N VAL A 41 11.02 4.59 9.83
CA VAL A 41 9.61 4.26 9.53
C VAL A 41 9.53 3.02 8.64
N PHE A 42 10.36 2.95 7.61
CA PHE A 42 10.44 1.79 6.72
C PHE A 42 10.80 0.50 7.48
N TRP A 43 11.85 0.51 8.30
CA TRP A 43 12.28 -0.65 9.08
C TRP A 43 11.24 -1.07 10.12
N ARG A 44 10.55 -0.12 10.74
CA ARG A 44 9.42 -0.40 11.62
C ARG A 44 8.28 -1.11 10.87
N GLY A 45 7.96 -0.66 9.66
CA GLY A 45 6.99 -1.33 8.77
C GLY A 45 7.42 -2.76 8.44
N GLN A 46 8.67 -2.95 8.02
CA GLN A 46 9.23 -4.27 7.69
C GLN A 46 9.24 -5.21 8.90
N LYS A 47 9.55 -4.71 10.11
CA LYS A 47 9.48 -5.50 11.34
C LYS A 47 8.04 -5.93 11.65
N LYS A 48 7.05 -5.04 11.48
CA LYS A 48 5.63 -5.40 11.64
C LYS A 48 5.19 -6.44 10.62
N ARG A 49 5.58 -6.30 9.35
CA ARG A 49 5.35 -7.33 8.30
C ARG A 49 5.95 -8.67 8.70
N ARG A 50 7.20 -8.68 9.19
CA ARG A 50 7.88 -9.90 9.65
C ARG A 50 7.19 -10.56 10.84
N ILE A 51 6.75 -9.78 11.84
CA ILE A 51 6.07 -10.31 13.03
C ILE A 51 4.71 -10.92 12.67
N ALA A 52 3.94 -10.23 11.81
CA ALA A 52 2.68 -10.74 11.27
C ALA A 52 2.89 -12.08 10.53
N ASN A 53 3.97 -12.18 9.74
CA ASN A 53 4.36 -13.44 9.11
C ASN A 53 4.70 -14.51 10.18
N THR A 54 5.58 -14.24 11.15
CA THR A 54 5.98 -15.28 12.13
C THR A 54 4.85 -15.79 13.03
N HIS A 55 3.81 -15.00 13.29
CA HIS A 55 2.64 -15.44 14.05
C HIS A 55 1.65 -16.29 13.24
N LEU A 56 1.66 -16.21 11.89
CA LEU A 56 0.63 -16.82 11.03
C LEU A 56 1.19 -17.82 9.98
N ASN A 57 2.40 -17.63 9.46
CA ASN A 57 3.26 -18.57 8.71
C ASN A 57 4.45 -17.82 8.07
N ARG A 58 5.55 -18.52 7.80
CA ARG A 58 6.75 -17.98 7.13
C ARG A 58 6.46 -17.55 5.67
N GLU A 59 5.76 -16.44 5.43
CA GLU A 59 5.23 -16.12 4.09
C GLU A 59 5.33 -14.64 3.70
N SER A 60 6.55 -14.19 3.41
CA SER A 60 6.76 -12.95 2.65
C SER A 60 6.29 -13.05 1.19
N SER A 61 6.12 -14.26 0.65
CA SER A 61 5.73 -14.52 -0.74
C SER A 61 4.24 -14.49 -1.02
N ARG A 62 3.38 -14.39 0.02
CA ARG A 62 1.91 -14.55 -0.11
C ARG A 62 1.10 -13.32 0.29
N SER A 63 1.74 -12.18 0.43
CA SER A 63 1.07 -10.88 0.59
C SER A 63 1.68 -9.84 -0.33
N HIS A 64 0.83 -9.06 -0.98
CA HIS A 64 1.27 -7.84 -1.65
C HIS A 64 1.57 -6.78 -0.59
N SER A 65 2.61 -5.98 -0.81
CA SER A 65 2.95 -4.85 0.05
C SER A 65 3.01 -3.58 -0.78
N VAL A 66 2.45 -2.50 -0.25
CA VAL A 66 2.50 -1.16 -0.84
C VAL A 66 3.14 -0.24 0.18
N PHE A 67 4.22 0.41 -0.21
CA PHE A 67 4.86 1.47 0.57
C PHE A 67 4.71 2.78 -0.19
N SER A 68 3.92 3.70 0.36
CA SER A 68 3.61 4.99 -0.26
C SER A 68 4.43 6.11 0.38
N ILE A 69 5.11 6.88 -0.45
CA ILE A 69 5.82 8.10 -0.09
C ILE A 69 5.04 9.26 -0.71
N LYS A 70 4.56 10.18 0.13
CA LYS A 70 3.93 11.42 -0.33
C LYS A 70 4.92 12.56 -0.18
N LEU A 71 5.27 13.21 -1.29
CA LEU A 71 5.98 14.47 -1.29
C LEU A 71 4.96 15.59 -1.25
N VAL A 72 4.95 16.34 -0.16
CA VAL A 72 4.07 17.50 0.03
C VAL A 72 4.92 18.75 -0.11
N GLN A 73 4.59 19.58 -1.08
CA GLN A 73 5.19 20.90 -1.27
C GLN A 73 4.12 21.95 -0.98
N ALA A 74 4.44 22.87 -0.07
CA ALA A 74 3.57 23.97 0.30
C ALA A 74 4.41 25.26 0.40
N PRO A 75 3.86 26.42 0.00
CA PRO A 75 4.56 27.68 0.11
C PRO A 75 4.72 28.09 1.57
N LEU A 76 5.74 28.89 1.83
CA LEU A 76 5.98 29.49 3.14
C LEU A 76 5.43 30.92 3.15
N ASP A 77 5.17 31.45 4.33
CA ASP A 77 4.84 32.86 4.53
C ASP A 77 6.00 33.78 4.12
N ALA A 78 5.74 35.09 4.12
CA ALA A 78 6.72 36.09 3.67
C ALA A 78 8.04 36.05 4.47
N ASP A 79 7.96 35.63 5.74
CA ASP A 79 9.09 35.50 6.65
C ASP A 79 9.82 34.15 6.49
N GLY A 80 9.20 33.17 5.81
CA GLY A 80 9.78 31.84 5.58
C GLY A 80 9.68 30.90 6.77
N ASP A 81 8.92 31.25 7.80
CA ASP A 81 8.87 30.55 9.07
C ASP A 81 7.68 29.58 9.16
N ASN A 82 6.58 29.87 8.44
CA ASN A 82 5.35 29.07 8.53
C ASN A 82 4.87 28.61 7.16
N VAL A 83 4.33 27.40 7.11
CA VAL A 83 3.67 26.86 5.91
C VAL A 83 2.33 27.55 5.71
N LEU A 84 2.13 28.16 4.54
CA LEU A 84 0.84 28.69 4.11
C LEU A 84 -0.12 27.52 3.84
N GLN A 85 -1.30 27.55 4.46
CA GLN A 85 -2.30 26.49 4.34
C GLN A 85 -3.28 26.71 3.18
N GLU A 86 -2.89 27.47 2.17
CA GLU A 86 -3.67 27.67 0.96
C GLU A 86 -3.66 26.39 0.12
N LYS A 87 -4.75 25.62 0.18
CA LYS A 87 -4.83 24.28 -0.44
C LYS A 87 -4.55 24.30 -1.93
N GLU A 88 -4.95 25.37 -2.60
CA GLU A 88 -4.75 25.59 -4.03
C GLU A 88 -3.27 25.70 -4.41
N GLN A 89 -2.41 26.04 -3.44
CA GLN A 89 -0.97 26.17 -3.63
C GLN A 89 -0.18 24.95 -3.12
N ILE A 90 -0.86 23.99 -2.47
CA ILE A 90 -0.23 22.76 -1.98
C ILE A 90 -0.20 21.73 -3.11
N THR A 91 1.01 21.29 -3.47
CA THR A 91 1.21 20.19 -4.42
C THR A 91 1.54 18.92 -3.67
N ILE A 92 0.79 17.85 -3.93
CA ILE A 92 1.05 16.52 -3.37
C ILE A 92 1.36 15.56 -4.52
N SER A 93 2.55 14.97 -4.48
CA SER A 93 2.94 13.89 -5.37
C SER A 93 3.08 12.60 -4.57
N GLN A 94 2.66 11.46 -5.13
CA GLN A 94 2.75 10.17 -4.45
C GLN A 94 3.57 9.18 -5.28
N LEU A 95 4.63 8.65 -4.69
CA LEU A 95 5.35 7.49 -5.18
C LEU A 95 4.88 6.26 -4.40
N SER A 96 4.49 5.19 -5.10
CA SER A 96 4.11 3.92 -4.48
C SER A 96 5.07 2.82 -4.92
N LEU A 97 5.80 2.25 -3.95
CA LEU A 97 6.66 1.09 -4.15
C LEU A 97 5.84 -0.16 -3.83
N VAL A 98 5.62 -0.99 -4.85
CA VAL A 98 4.76 -2.18 -4.74
C VAL A 98 5.60 -3.44 -4.85
N ASP A 99 5.55 -4.27 -3.81
CA ASP A 99 6.14 -5.61 -3.75
C ASP A 99 5.01 -6.63 -3.90
N LEU A 100 4.97 -7.31 -5.04
CA LEU A 100 3.89 -8.25 -5.37
C LEU A 100 4.23 -9.67 -4.89
N ALA A 101 3.23 -10.34 -4.31
CA ALA A 101 3.29 -11.76 -3.99
C ALA A 101 3.54 -12.64 -5.24
N GLY A 102 3.95 -13.88 -4.99
CA GLY A 102 4.16 -14.89 -6.03
C GLY A 102 2.86 -15.25 -6.76
N SER A 103 2.98 -15.58 -8.05
CA SER A 103 1.86 -15.96 -8.93
C SER A 103 1.76 -17.48 -9.13
N GLU A 104 2.24 -18.27 -8.17
CA GLU A 104 2.32 -19.72 -8.35
C GLU A 104 0.95 -20.37 -8.58
N ARG A 105 0.95 -21.37 -9.47
CA ARG A 105 -0.25 -22.15 -9.77
C ARG A 105 -0.61 -23.03 -8.58
N THR A 106 -1.81 -22.85 -8.06
CA THR A 106 -2.40 -23.66 -6.98
C THR A 106 -2.35 -25.16 -7.25
N ASN A 107 -2.46 -25.58 -8.51
CA ASN A 107 -2.45 -27.00 -8.90
C ASN A 107 -1.08 -27.68 -8.69
N ARG A 108 -0.01 -26.89 -8.51
CA ARG A 108 1.33 -27.38 -8.19
C ARG A 108 1.60 -27.42 -6.69
N THR A 109 0.70 -26.86 -5.89
CA THR A 109 0.80 -26.85 -4.43
C THR A 109 -0.18 -27.88 -3.87
N LYS A 110 0.23 -28.68 -2.88
CA LYS A 110 -0.69 -29.54 -2.12
C LYS A 110 -1.48 -28.71 -1.08
N ALA A 111 -1.90 -27.51 -1.47
CA ALA A 111 -2.55 -26.56 -0.59
C ALA A 111 -4.05 -26.90 -0.50
N GLU A 112 -4.55 -27.02 0.73
CA GLU A 112 -5.94 -27.36 1.01
C GLU A 112 -6.59 -26.30 1.92
N GLY A 113 -7.92 -26.24 1.91
CA GLY A 113 -8.71 -25.38 2.79
C GLY A 113 -8.33 -23.89 2.70
N SER A 114 -7.95 -23.29 3.83
CA SER A 114 -7.62 -21.86 3.93
C SER A 114 -6.44 -21.45 3.04
N ARG A 115 -5.44 -22.33 2.85
CA ARG A 115 -4.28 -22.04 2.01
C ARG A 115 -4.63 -21.98 0.52
N LEU A 116 -5.55 -22.84 0.07
CA LEU A 116 -6.05 -22.80 -1.31
C LEU A 116 -6.82 -21.50 -1.57
N ARG A 117 -7.69 -21.09 -0.63
CA ARG A 117 -8.45 -19.84 -0.72
C ARG A 117 -7.53 -18.62 -0.79
N GLU A 118 -6.51 -18.58 0.06
CA GLU A 118 -5.51 -17.51 0.08
C GLU A 118 -4.72 -17.44 -1.24
N ALA A 119 -4.24 -18.57 -1.75
CA ALA A 119 -3.56 -18.62 -3.05
C ALA A 119 -4.49 -18.18 -4.21
N GLY A 120 -5.78 -18.52 -4.13
CA GLY A 120 -6.80 -18.01 -5.04
C GLY A 120 -6.92 -16.48 -4.99
N ASN A 121 -6.96 -15.89 -3.79
CA ASN A 121 -7.05 -14.43 -3.62
C ASN A 121 -5.83 -13.70 -4.19
N ILE A 122 -4.61 -14.23 -3.95
CA ILE A 122 -3.35 -13.65 -4.48
C ILE A 122 -3.37 -13.66 -6.01
N ASN A 123 -3.73 -14.80 -6.60
CA ASN A 123 -3.81 -14.91 -8.06
C ASN A 123 -4.90 -13.99 -8.64
N GLN A 124 -6.02 -13.85 -7.94
CA GLN A 124 -7.08 -12.95 -8.34
C GLN A 124 -6.63 -11.49 -8.35
N SER A 125 -5.95 -11.00 -7.31
CA SER A 125 -5.44 -9.62 -7.28
C SER A 125 -4.40 -9.36 -8.38
N LEU A 126 -3.53 -10.33 -8.65
CA LEU A 126 -2.55 -10.23 -9.75
C LEU A 126 -3.22 -10.19 -11.13
N MET A 127 -4.24 -11.03 -11.36
CA MET A 127 -4.99 -11.00 -12.62
C MET A 127 -5.74 -9.68 -12.80
N THR A 128 -6.39 -9.18 -11.74
CA THR A 128 -7.06 -7.88 -11.79
C THR A 128 -6.08 -6.75 -12.12
N LEU A 129 -4.90 -6.71 -11.48
CA LEU A 129 -3.87 -5.72 -11.80
C LEU A 129 -3.44 -5.79 -13.26
N ARG A 130 -3.24 -7.00 -13.80
CA ARG A 130 -2.91 -7.21 -15.21
C ARG A 130 -3.99 -6.64 -16.13
N THR A 131 -5.26 -6.92 -15.85
CA THR A 131 -6.39 -6.39 -16.63
C THR A 131 -6.43 -4.87 -16.58
N CYS A 132 -6.23 -4.24 -15.42
CA CYS A 132 -6.16 -2.78 -15.32
C CYS A 132 -5.04 -2.20 -16.20
N MET A 133 -3.85 -2.81 -16.19
CA MET A 133 -2.73 -2.38 -17.03
C MET A 133 -3.02 -2.54 -18.53
N GLU A 134 -3.67 -3.63 -18.92
CA GLU A 134 -4.11 -3.86 -20.30
C GLU A 134 -5.10 -2.79 -20.76
N VAL A 135 -6.11 -2.48 -19.93
CA VAL A 135 -7.09 -1.42 -20.21
C VAL A 135 -6.42 -0.05 -20.31
N LEU A 136 -5.51 0.29 -19.39
CA LEU A 136 -4.76 1.54 -19.44
C LEU A 136 -3.96 1.69 -20.75
N ARG A 137 -3.28 0.62 -21.18
CA ARG A 137 -2.55 0.60 -22.44
C ARG A 137 -3.47 0.76 -23.65
N GLU A 138 -4.62 0.08 -23.65
CA GLU A 138 -5.62 0.21 -24.72
C GLU A 138 -6.15 1.64 -24.81
N ASN A 139 -6.52 2.23 -23.67
CA ASN A 139 -7.01 3.61 -23.59
C ASN A 139 -5.99 4.62 -24.13
N GLN A 140 -4.70 4.43 -23.85
CA GLN A 140 -3.61 5.24 -24.40
C GLN A 140 -3.40 5.04 -25.91
N THR A 141 -3.54 3.81 -26.40
CA THR A 141 -3.24 3.47 -27.80
C THR A 141 -4.38 3.85 -28.74
N TYR A 142 -5.61 3.66 -28.30
CA TYR A 142 -6.81 3.78 -29.14
C TYR A 142 -7.71 4.96 -28.76
N GLY A 143 -7.37 5.74 -27.72
CA GLY A 143 -8.20 6.85 -27.25
C GLY A 143 -9.55 6.42 -26.69
N THR A 144 -9.68 5.15 -26.30
CA THR A 144 -10.89 4.64 -25.65
C THR A 144 -10.92 5.07 -24.18
N ASN A 145 -12.09 5.41 -23.65
CA ASN A 145 -12.33 5.52 -22.21
C ASN A 145 -13.24 4.34 -21.80
N LYS A 146 -12.67 3.13 -21.81
CA LYS A 146 -13.31 1.95 -21.25
C LYS A 146 -13.15 1.89 -19.75
#